data_AF-A0A448PFX6-F1
#
_entry.id   AF-A0A448PFX6-F1
#
_cell.length_a   1.000
_cell.length_b   1.000
_cell.length_c   1.000
_cell.angle_alpha   90.00
_cell.angle_beta   90.00
_cell.angle_gamma   90.00
#
_symmetry.space_group_name_H-M   'P 1'
#
loop_
_entity.id
_entity.type
_entity.pdbx_description
1 polymer ?
#
loop_
_entity_poly.entity_id
_entity_poly.type
_entity_poly.pdbx_seq_one_letter_code
_entity_poly.pdbx_strand_id
1 'polypeptide(L)' 'MSELHIEIGELIEAGINIYDTDEAYQEAKVRGYRLLPRLIERDPNGYLDLVFSWFDGEGVVAA' A
#
# COMPACT_ATOMS: atom_id res chain seq x y z
N MET A 1 7.46 9.68 8.92
CA MET A 1 6.66 9.07 7.85
C MET A 1 7.58 8.82 6.66
N SER A 2 7.64 7.59 6.13
CA SER A 2 8.54 7.21 5.03
C SER A 2 7.89 7.45 3.65
N GLU A 3 8.69 7.57 2.59
CA GLU A 3 8.19 7.67 1.19
C GLU A 3 7.23 6.52 0.85
N LEU A 4 7.56 5.29 1.26
CA LEU A 4 6.70 4.13 1.06
C LEU A 4 5.34 4.24 1.78
N HIS A 5 5.32 4.78 3.00
CA HIS A 5 4.06 5.03 3.70
C HIS A 5 3.19 6.07 2.97
N ILE A 6 3.81 7.08 2.35
CA ILE A 6 3.09 8.08 1.55
C ILE A 6 2.51 7.44 0.29
N GLU A 7 3.32 6.69 -0.47
CA GLU A 7 2.86 5.99 -1.69
C GLU A 7 1.66 5.06 -1.41
N ILE A 8 1.68 4.31 -0.29
CA ILE A 8 0.55 3.44 0.10
C ILE A 8 -0.65 4.29 0.54
N GLY A 9 -0.43 5.37 1.30
CA GLY A 9 -1.50 6.28 1.72
C GLY A 9 -2.23 6.92 0.54
N GLU A 10 -1.51 7.34 -0.49
CA GLU A 10 -2.11 7.92 -1.71
C GLU A 10 -2.94 6.90 -2.52
N LEU A 11 -2.66 5.59 -2.41
CA LEU A 11 -3.52 4.54 -2.96
C LEU A 11 -4.82 4.44 -2.16
N ILE A 12 -4.74 4.46 -0.83
CA ILE A 12 -5.92 4.45 0.06
C ILE A 12 -6.82 5.66 -0.21
N GLU A 13 -6.23 6.86 -0.28
CA GLU A 13 -6.96 8.11 -0.55
C GLU A 13 -7.67 8.09 -1.91
N ALA A 14 -7.13 7.35 -2.88
CA ALA A 14 -7.74 7.14 -4.18
C ALA A 14 -8.75 5.98 -4.24
N GLY A 15 -8.99 5.30 -3.11
CA GLY A 15 -9.94 4.18 -3.01
C GLY A 15 -9.44 2.86 -3.59
N ILE A 16 -8.14 2.72 -3.80
CA ILE A 16 -7.52 1.47 -4.28
C ILE A 16 -7.44 0.46 -3.13
N ASN A 17 -7.76 -0.80 -3.41
CA ASN A 17 -7.67 -1.86 -2.42
C ASN A 17 -6.22 -2.27 -2.18
N ILE A 18 -5.58 -1.70 -1.15
CA ILE A 18 -4.19 -2.02 -0.78
C ILE A 18 -4.00 -3.44 -0.20
N TYR A 19 -5.07 -4.20 0.01
CA TYR A 19 -4.98 -5.61 0.41
C TYR A 19 -4.97 -6.56 -0.80
N ASP A 20 -5.34 -6.06 -1.99
CA ASP A 20 -5.12 -6.75 -3.25
C ASP A 20 -3.73 -6.35 -3.79
N THR A 21 -2.77 -7.26 -3.67
CA THR A 21 -1.38 -6.99 -4.06
C THR A 21 -1.23 -6.75 -5.55
N ASP A 22 -2.06 -7.36 -6.39
CA ASP A 22 -2.00 -7.20 -7.83
C ASP A 22 -2.55 -5.84 -8.24
N GLU A 23 -3.70 -5.44 -7.69
CA GLU A 23 -4.29 -4.12 -7.91
C GLU A 23 -3.33 -3.01 -7.44
N ALA A 24 -2.83 -3.11 -6.21
CA ALA A 24 -1.89 -2.15 -5.64
C ALA A 24 -0.60 -2.05 -6.47
N TYR A 25 -0.07 -3.16 -6.97
CA TYR A 25 1.12 -3.17 -7.82
C TYR A 25 0.88 -2.47 -9.17
N GLN A 26 -0.24 -2.77 -9.85
CA GLN A 26 -0.53 -2.14 -11.14
C GLN A 26 -0.76 -0.64 -10.98
N GLU A 27 -1.54 -0.22 -9.99
CA GLU A 27 -1.81 1.18 -9.72
C GLU A 27 -0.53 1.95 -9.34
N ALA A 28 0.32 1.35 -8.51
CA ALA A 28 1.60 1.94 -8.16
C ALA A 28 2.50 2.15 -9.39
N LYS A 29 2.47 1.23 -10.37
CA LYS A 29 3.21 1.40 -11.64
C LYS A 29 2.61 2.49 -12.52
N VAL A 30 1.29 2.56 -12.64
CA VAL A 30 0.60 3.61 -13.42
C VAL A 30 0.94 4.99 -12.87
N ARG A 31 1.04 5.12 -11.54
CA ARG A 31 1.38 6.38 -10.85
C ARG A 31 2.87 6.71 -10.85
N GLY A 32 3.73 5.80 -11.31
CA GLY A 32 5.17 6.00 -11.34
C GLY A 32 5.83 5.94 -9.96
N TYR A 33 5.22 5.25 -9.00
CA TYR A 33 5.81 5.04 -7.68
C TYR A 33 7.08 4.22 -7.76
N ARG A 34 8.03 4.55 -6.90
CA ARG A 34 9.38 4.02 -6.97
C ARG A 34 9.58 2.85 -6.03
N LEU A 35 9.02 2.92 -4.82
CA LEU A 35 9.29 1.95 -3.77
C LEU A 35 8.23 0.85 -3.71
N LEU A 36 6.95 1.23 -3.80
CA LEU A 36 5.83 0.31 -3.64
C LEU A 36 5.85 -0.85 -4.65
N PRO A 37 6.01 -0.65 -5.98
CA PRO A 37 6.05 -1.77 -6.91
C PRO A 37 7.21 -2.72 -6.64
N ARG A 38 8.37 -2.19 -6.23
CA ARG A 38 9.57 -2.99 -5.94
C ARG A 38 9.43 -3.81 -4.66
N LEU A 39 8.70 -3.28 -3.68
CA LEU A 39 8.40 -4.02 -2.46
C LEU A 39 7.46 -5.18 -2.77
N ILE A 40 6.34 -4.92 -3.46
CA ILE A 40 5.36 -5.96 -3.81
C ILE A 40 6.00 -7.04 -4.68
N GLU A 41 6.78 -6.66 -5.71
CA GLU A 41 7.45 -7.62 -6.60
C GLU A 41 8.47 -8.51 -5.86
N ARG A 42 9.16 -7.95 -4.85
CA ARG A 42 10.15 -8.69 -4.07
C ARG A 42 9.52 -9.59 -3.01
N ASP A 43 8.51 -9.07 -2.30
CA ASP A 43 7.90 -9.73 -1.15
C ASP A 43 6.46 -9.23 -0.92
N PRO A 44 5.46 -9.86 -1.57
CA PRO A 44 4.06 -9.51 -1.40
C PRO A 44 3.55 -9.71 0.02
N ASN A 45 4.05 -10.72 0.73
CA ASN A 45 3.63 -10.98 2.11
C ASN A 45 4.19 -9.93 3.06
N GLY A 46 5.46 -9.57 2.91
CA GLY A 46 6.07 -8.48 3.69
C GLY A 46 5.43 -7.12 3.40
N TYR A 47 4.93 -6.90 2.18
CA TYR A 47 4.07 -5.74 1.89
C TYR A 47 2.79 -5.76 2.71
N LEU A 48 2.06 -6.88 2.74
CA LEU A 48 0.83 -7.00 3.51
C LEU A 48 1.08 -6.84 5.00
N ASP A 49 2.14 -7.43 5.55
CA ASP A 49 2.54 -7.25 6.95
C ASP A 49 2.78 -5.76 7.30
N LEU A 50 3.39 -5.00 6.38
CA LEU A 50 3.58 -3.56 6.53
C LEU A 50 2.26 -2.79 6.46
N VAL A 51 1.39 -3.15 5.51
CA VAL A 51 0.04 -2.57 5.40
C VAL A 51 -0.75 -2.78 6.69
N PHE A 52 -0.77 -4.02 7.21
CA PHE A 52 -1.44 -4.33 8.47
C PHE A 52 -0.83 -3.55 9.64
N SER A 53 0.50 -3.46 9.71
CA SER A 53 1.14 -2.71 10.79
C SER A 53 0.90 -1.21 10.74
N TRP A 54 0.74 -0.60 9.57
CA TRP A 54 0.58 0.85 9.42
C TRP A 54 -0.86 1.33 9.36
N PHE A 55 -1.76 0.53 8.80
CA PHE A 55 -3.11 0.96 8.47
C PHE A 55 -4.22 0.11 9.11
N ASP A 56 -3.89 -1.06 9.68
CA ASP A 56 -4.85 -1.94 10.39
C ASP A 56 -4.74 -1.81 11.93
N GLY A 57 -3.72 -1.09 12.42
CA GLY A 57 -3.48 -0.83 13.84
C GLY A 57 -4.15 0.45 14.35
N GLU A 58 -5.35 0.29 14.93
CA GLU A 58 -6.12 1.27 15.72
C GLU A 58 -6.68 2.51 14.97
N GLY A 59 -7.94 2.41 14.52
CA GLY A 59 -8.88 3.54 14.66
C GLY A 59 -9.32 4.33 13.43
N VAL A 60 -9.16 3.83 12.20
CA VAL A 60 -9.87 4.43 11.05
C VAL A 60 -11.27 3.81 10.95
N VAL A 61 -12.15 4.32 11.83
CA VAL A 61 -13.62 4.32 11.77
C VAL A 61 -14.27 3.52 10.65
N ALA A 62 -14.70 2.30 10.98
CA ALA A 62 -15.94 1.76 10.47
C ALA A 62 -17.10 2.40 11.26
N ALA A 63 -17.63 3.52 10.79
CA ALA A 63 -19.03 4.00 10.94
C ALA A 63 -19.16 5.47 10.51
#